data_AF-A0A8H4XIL1-F1
#
_entry.id   AF-A0A8H4XIL1-F1
#
_cell.length_a   1.000
_cell.length_b   1.000
_cell.length_c   1.000
_cell.angle_alpha   90.00
_cell.angle_beta   90.00
_cell.angle_gamma   90.00
#
_symmetry.space_group_name_H-M   'P 1'
#
loop_
_entity.id
_entity.type
_entity.pdbx_description
1 polymer ?
#
loop_
_entity_poly.entity_id
_entity_poly.type
_entity_poly.pdbx_seq_one_letter_code
_entity_poly.pdbx_strand_id
1 'polypeptide(L)'
;MAVARASSGPRFLSWSMTSLRRVYSTTTTPSYNTQTQKPPVDYSQRPRKTNSHIPSRVMRQQAARGAEQLQNQPQRKGIADPPPANADRAKKKKLKARGFYVPLNAQKFCTSKSGLQTTPDVWAFLNETGIEYNNSKAPMLDLGNEHRRIMENFSCSVQYSPKYILHPYQLQYLDPRRHPLTDAIIAKYQRKLAEEPLWVYVINRGGNAGIVKTITQRRITQSVWSALEERGYPRSGVRGTVIISLVNMQKAANFPAHMLGEAVAQAVEREWNAHLGERASRRKTRW
;
A
#
# COMPACT_ATOMS: atom_id res chain seq x y z
N MET A 1 60.57 19.84 -27.73
CA MET A 1 59.45 20.73 -27.36
C MET A 1 58.65 20.05 -26.26
N ALA A 2 58.61 20.68 -25.09
CA ALA A 2 57.89 20.20 -23.91
C ALA A 2 56.52 20.88 -23.84
N VAL A 3 55.43 20.13 -23.63
CA VAL A 3 54.14 20.68 -23.18
C VAL A 3 53.51 19.71 -22.18
N ALA A 4 53.07 20.30 -21.08
CA ALA A 4 52.80 19.69 -19.79
C ALA A 4 51.48 18.92 -19.68
N ARG A 5 51.48 17.94 -18.77
CA ARG A 5 50.31 17.24 -18.22
C ARG A 5 49.55 18.15 -17.26
N ALA A 6 48.21 18.11 -17.31
CA ALA A 6 47.35 18.56 -16.21
C ALA A 6 46.34 17.46 -15.85
N SER A 7 46.44 16.96 -14.63
CA SER A 7 45.51 16.02 -14.00
C SER A 7 44.40 16.79 -13.29
N SER A 8 43.14 16.52 -13.63
CA SER A 8 41.98 16.99 -12.86
C SER A 8 41.14 15.80 -12.40
N GLY A 9 41.42 15.31 -11.19
CA GLY A 9 40.55 14.36 -10.49
C GLY A 9 39.33 15.08 -9.88
N PRO A 10 38.13 14.49 -9.90
CA PRO A 10 36.98 15.04 -9.19
C PRO A 10 37.08 14.76 -7.68
N ARG A 11 36.94 15.82 -6.89
CA ARG A 11 36.92 15.81 -5.43
C ARG A 11 35.62 15.19 -4.92
N PHE A 12 35.73 14.15 -4.09
CA PHE A 12 34.63 13.62 -3.29
C PHE A 12 34.26 14.66 -2.22
N LEU A 13 33.09 15.28 -2.37
CA LEU A 13 32.45 16.05 -1.29
C LEU A 13 31.64 15.08 -0.42
N SER A 14 32.23 14.62 0.67
CA SER A 14 31.53 13.91 1.74
C SER A 14 30.63 14.88 2.50
N TRP A 15 29.32 14.75 2.37
CA TRP A 15 28.37 15.44 3.24
C TRP A 15 27.98 14.48 4.37
N SER A 16 28.62 14.65 5.52
CA SER A 16 28.20 14.06 6.78
C SER A 16 26.86 14.67 7.21
N MET A 17 25.77 13.90 7.10
CA MET A 17 24.50 14.28 7.72
C MET A 17 24.55 14.00 9.22
N THR A 18 25.04 14.97 9.98
CA THR A 18 24.94 14.96 11.43
C THR A 18 23.47 15.05 11.84
N SER A 19 23.02 14.02 12.54
CA SER A 19 21.69 13.86 13.11
C SER A 19 21.30 15.05 14.00
N LEU A 20 20.41 15.92 13.51
CA LEU A 20 19.72 16.91 14.33
C LEU A 20 18.66 16.22 15.20
N ARG A 21 19.09 15.66 16.34
CA ARG A 21 18.23 15.45 17.51
C ARG A 21 17.97 16.82 18.12
N ARG A 22 16.88 17.48 17.70
CA ARG A 22 16.39 18.68 18.39
C ARG A 22 15.52 18.24 19.55
N VAL A 23 16.11 18.33 20.74
CA VAL A 23 15.45 18.35 22.04
C VAL A 23 14.47 19.53 22.03
N TYR A 24 13.17 19.26 22.20
CA TYR A 24 12.21 20.31 22.52
C TYR A 24 12.30 20.56 24.03
N SER A 25 13.14 21.52 24.39
CA SER A 25 13.13 22.15 25.70
C SER A 25 11.83 22.94 25.83
N THR A 26 11.15 22.74 26.96
CA THR A 26 9.97 23.46 27.40
C THR A 26 10.25 24.95 27.51
N THR A 27 9.64 25.76 26.64
CA THR A 27 9.53 27.21 26.83
C THR A 27 8.10 27.54 27.20
N THR A 28 7.90 27.78 28.50
CA THR A 28 6.74 28.41 29.10
C THR A 28 6.54 29.80 28.50
N THR A 29 5.48 29.98 27.70
CA THR A 29 5.03 31.30 27.25
C THR A 29 3.92 31.83 28.15
N PRO A 30 3.96 33.11 28.54
CA PRO A 30 2.97 33.71 29.43
C PRO A 30 1.61 33.90 28.74
N SER A 31 0.57 33.60 29.50
CA SER A 31 -0.83 33.84 29.21
C SER A 31 -1.13 35.34 29.14
N TYR A 32 -1.58 35.82 27.98
CA TYR A 32 -2.33 37.07 27.88
C TYR A 32 -3.75 36.75 27.41
N ASN A 33 -4.65 36.77 28.39
CA ASN A 33 -6.09 36.85 28.23
C ASN A 33 -6.41 38.23 27.61
N THR A 34 -7.07 38.26 26.46
CA THR A 34 -7.87 39.42 26.06
C THR A 34 -9.19 38.91 25.49
N GLN A 35 -10.18 39.01 26.35
CA GLN A 35 -11.53 38.48 26.22
C GLN A 35 -12.37 39.53 25.48
N THR A 36 -12.42 39.45 24.14
CA THR A 36 -13.40 40.22 23.36
C THR A 36 -14.70 39.41 23.30
N GLN A 37 -15.59 39.70 24.25
CA GLN A 37 -16.95 39.17 24.28
C GLN A 37 -17.71 39.61 23.02
N LYS A 38 -18.11 38.66 22.18
CA LYS A 38 -19.14 38.86 21.16
C LYS A 38 -20.51 38.60 21.80
N PRO A 39 -21.54 39.38 21.43
CA PRO A 39 -22.88 39.21 22.00
C PRO A 39 -23.47 37.83 21.65
N PRO A 40 -24.32 37.28 22.54
CA PRO A 40 -24.93 35.96 22.36
C PRO A 40 -25.90 35.96 21.18
N VAL A 41 -25.75 34.98 20.30
CA VAL A 41 -26.71 34.68 19.24
C VAL A 41 -27.85 33.87 19.86
N ASP A 42 -29.06 34.44 19.81
CA ASP A 42 -30.30 33.83 20.23
C ASP A 42 -30.63 32.65 19.29
N TYR A 43 -30.69 31.43 19.85
CA TYR A 43 -31.04 30.19 19.17
C TYR A 43 -32.46 29.72 19.53
N SER A 44 -33.34 30.62 19.95
CA SER A 44 -34.76 30.31 19.99
C SER A 44 -35.30 30.17 18.56
N GLN A 45 -36.08 29.11 18.33
CA GLN A 45 -36.81 28.79 17.10
C GLN A 45 -36.08 27.96 16.03
N ARG A 46 -35.92 26.66 16.30
CA ARG A 46 -36.04 25.64 15.24
C ARG A 46 -37.18 24.66 15.59
N PRO A 47 -38.23 24.55 14.76
CA PRO A 47 -39.33 23.62 15.00
C PRO A 47 -38.86 22.17 14.81
N ARG A 48 -39.07 21.36 15.86
CA ARG A 48 -39.00 19.89 15.83
C ARG A 48 -40.11 19.37 14.91
N LYS A 49 -39.74 18.83 13.74
CA LYS A 49 -40.63 17.93 13.00
C LYS A 49 -40.46 16.51 13.52
N THR A 50 -41.35 16.11 14.42
CA THR A 50 -41.67 14.72 14.71
C THR A 50 -42.51 14.17 13.56
N ASN A 51 -42.09 13.08 12.93
CA ASN A 51 -43.04 12.23 12.22
C ASN A 51 -42.72 10.77 12.50
N SER A 52 -43.49 10.24 13.45
CA SER A 52 -43.70 8.84 13.74
C SER A 52 -44.37 8.15 12.56
N HIS A 53 -43.77 7.08 12.05
CA HIS A 53 -44.55 5.97 11.50
C HIS A 53 -43.82 4.65 11.67
N ILE A 54 -44.28 3.91 12.68
CA ILE A 54 -44.01 2.50 12.93
C ILE A 54 -45.18 1.75 12.29
N PRO A 55 -44.97 0.88 11.28
CA PRO A 55 -45.95 -0.14 10.97
C PRO A 55 -45.66 -1.39 11.79
N SER A 56 -46.47 -1.57 12.84
CA SER A 56 -46.70 -2.86 13.48
C SER A 56 -47.33 -3.81 12.47
N ARG A 57 -46.71 -4.96 12.18
CA ARG A 57 -47.42 -6.05 11.51
C ARG A 57 -46.86 -7.44 11.87
N VAL A 58 -47.77 -8.22 12.45
CA VAL A 58 -47.92 -9.69 12.36
C VAL A 58 -46.92 -10.56 13.12
N MET A 59 -47.20 -10.69 14.41
CA MET A 59 -47.50 -11.95 15.11
C MET A 59 -47.66 -13.20 14.19
N ARG A 60 -46.76 -14.19 14.30
CA ARG A 60 -47.20 -15.59 14.19
C ARG A 60 -46.33 -16.54 15.00
N GLN A 61 -47.04 -17.23 15.88
CA GLN A 61 -46.67 -18.40 16.64
C GLN A 61 -45.95 -19.44 15.79
N GLN A 62 -44.94 -20.09 16.38
CA GLN A 62 -44.90 -21.55 16.43
C GLN A 62 -43.98 -21.98 17.57
N ALA A 63 -44.61 -22.45 18.64
CA ALA A 63 -44.01 -23.24 19.69
C ALA A 63 -43.85 -24.69 19.22
N ALA A 64 -42.80 -25.32 19.75
CA ALA A 64 -42.70 -26.74 20.09
C ALA A 64 -42.96 -27.80 19.00
N ARG A 65 -41.90 -28.55 18.67
CA ARG A 65 -41.92 -30.02 18.54
C ARG A 65 -40.51 -30.56 18.27
N GLY A 66 -40.12 -31.60 19.02
CA GLY A 66 -39.12 -32.56 18.55
C GLY A 66 -37.82 -32.64 19.33
N ALA A 67 -37.90 -33.03 20.61
CA ALA A 67 -36.91 -33.95 21.18
C ALA A 67 -37.09 -35.34 20.54
N GLU A 68 -36.06 -36.18 20.66
CA GLU A 68 -35.98 -37.60 20.28
C GLU A 68 -35.57 -37.92 18.84
N GLN A 69 -34.27 -38.21 18.65
CA GLN A 69 -33.83 -39.46 18.02
C GLN A 69 -32.32 -39.69 18.27
N LEU A 70 -32.04 -40.23 19.46
CA LEU A 70 -30.94 -41.14 19.69
C LEU A 70 -31.37 -42.49 19.13
N GLN A 71 -30.65 -43.03 18.14
CA GLN A 71 -30.21 -44.44 18.06
C GLN A 71 -29.73 -44.79 16.65
N ASN A 72 -28.69 -45.62 16.63
CA ASN A 72 -28.24 -46.48 15.54
C ASN A 72 -27.44 -45.83 14.40
N GLN A 73 -26.11 -45.77 14.58
CA GLN A 73 -25.23 -46.35 13.55
C GLN A 73 -24.08 -47.19 14.16
N PRO A 74 -23.77 -48.34 13.53
CA PRO A 74 -22.90 -49.37 14.08
C PRO A 74 -21.41 -49.05 13.97
N GLN A 75 -20.67 -49.51 14.97
CA GLN A 75 -19.22 -49.63 14.99
C GLN A 75 -18.72 -50.44 13.77
N ARG A 76 -17.95 -49.79 12.89
CA ARG A 76 -17.01 -50.50 12.02
C ARG A 76 -15.61 -50.46 12.62
N LYS A 77 -15.20 -51.61 13.16
CA LYS A 77 -13.80 -52.01 13.32
C LYS A 77 -13.13 -52.01 11.94
N GLY A 78 -11.96 -51.40 11.85
CA GLY A 78 -11.11 -51.43 10.67
C GLY A 78 -9.89 -50.56 10.91
N ILE A 79 -8.86 -51.17 11.49
CA ILE A 79 -7.50 -50.63 11.51
C ILE A 79 -7.05 -50.57 10.05
N ALA A 80 -7.13 -49.38 9.46
CA ALA A 80 -6.51 -49.06 8.19
C ALA A 80 -5.46 -48.00 8.49
N ASP A 81 -4.24 -48.28 8.06
CA ASP A 81 -3.06 -47.45 8.26
C ASP A 81 -3.34 -45.98 7.93
N PRO A 82 -2.71 -45.03 8.67
CA PRO A 82 -2.82 -43.62 8.33
C PRO A 82 -2.36 -43.42 6.88
N PRO A 83 -3.15 -42.79 6.01
CA PRO A 83 -2.72 -42.52 4.64
C PRO A 83 -1.43 -41.71 4.70
N PRO A 84 -0.42 -42.01 3.86
CA PRO A 84 0.81 -41.25 3.83
C PRO A 84 0.47 -39.79 3.66
N ALA A 85 1.05 -38.96 4.53
CA ALA A 85 0.91 -37.53 4.51
C ALA A 85 1.13 -37.04 3.07
N ASN A 86 0.05 -36.59 2.42
CA ASN A 86 0.12 -35.70 1.28
C ASN A 86 0.62 -34.32 1.76
N ALA A 87 1.78 -34.30 2.40
CA ALA A 87 2.68 -33.18 2.33
C ALA A 87 3.09 -33.05 0.85
N ASP A 88 3.33 -31.83 0.40
CA ASP A 88 3.94 -31.56 -0.92
C ASP A 88 3.03 -31.63 -2.15
N ARG A 89 1.89 -30.93 -2.10
CA ARG A 89 1.51 -30.02 -3.20
C ARG A 89 0.37 -29.10 -2.79
N ALA A 90 0.61 -28.24 -1.81
CA ALA A 90 -0.10 -26.98 -1.73
C ALA A 90 0.25 -26.18 -2.98
N LYS A 91 -0.49 -26.40 -4.08
CA LYS A 91 -0.46 -25.55 -5.27
C LYS A 91 -0.77 -24.14 -4.79
N LYS A 92 0.26 -23.31 -4.62
CA LYS A 92 0.13 -21.89 -4.26
C LYS A 92 -0.88 -21.30 -5.24
N LYS A 93 -2.13 -21.11 -4.80
CA LYS A 93 -3.14 -20.39 -5.57
C LYS A 93 -2.59 -18.99 -5.73
N LYS A 94 -1.99 -18.68 -6.88
CA LYS A 94 -1.53 -17.33 -7.18
C LYS A 94 -2.75 -16.42 -7.07
N LEU A 95 -2.74 -15.53 -6.07
CA LEU A 95 -3.78 -14.53 -5.91
C LEU A 95 -3.87 -13.75 -7.22
N LYS A 96 -5.06 -13.69 -7.82
CA LYS A 96 -5.25 -13.03 -9.11
C LYS A 96 -4.80 -11.57 -8.99
N ALA A 97 -3.97 -11.12 -9.91
CA ALA A 97 -3.56 -9.73 -9.97
C ALA A 97 -4.80 -8.83 -10.09
N ARG A 98 -4.79 -7.72 -9.34
CA ARG A 98 -5.89 -6.75 -9.39
C ARG A 98 -5.84 -6.02 -10.74
N GLY A 99 -7.01 -5.74 -11.33
CA GLY A 99 -7.09 -4.99 -12.58
C GLY A 99 -6.39 -3.63 -12.52
N PHE A 100 -5.95 -3.15 -13.69
CA PHE A 100 -5.21 -1.90 -13.83
C PHE A 100 -6.07 -0.74 -13.29
N TYR A 101 -5.57 -0.07 -12.25
CA TYR A 101 -6.27 1.08 -11.67
C TYR A 101 -5.77 2.37 -12.30
N VAL A 102 -6.66 3.04 -13.03
CA VAL A 102 -6.44 4.33 -13.66
C VAL A 102 -7.34 5.39 -13.01
N PRO A 103 -6.75 6.44 -12.41
CA PRO A 103 -7.51 7.57 -11.89
C PRO A 103 -8.32 8.28 -12.96
N LEU A 104 -9.48 8.85 -12.59
CA LEU A 104 -10.41 9.50 -13.51
C LEU A 104 -9.74 10.49 -14.48
N ASN A 105 -8.82 11.31 -13.98
CA ASN A 105 -8.12 12.33 -14.77
C ASN A 105 -7.17 11.75 -15.84
N ALA A 106 -6.73 10.50 -15.70
CA ALA A 106 -5.86 9.83 -16.65
C ALA A 106 -6.61 8.89 -17.61
N GLN A 107 -7.89 8.61 -17.36
CA GLN A 107 -8.67 7.65 -18.17
C GLN A 107 -8.79 8.04 -19.65
N LYS A 108 -8.67 9.34 -19.97
CA LYS A 108 -8.77 9.86 -21.35
C LYS A 108 -7.66 9.35 -22.26
N PHE A 109 -6.50 9.01 -21.71
CA PHE A 109 -5.30 8.63 -22.46
C PHE A 109 -4.59 7.42 -21.85
N CYS A 110 -5.20 6.78 -20.85
CA CYS A 110 -4.67 5.58 -20.22
C CYS A 110 -5.82 4.61 -19.97
N THR A 111 -5.84 3.47 -20.66
CA THR A 111 -6.86 2.45 -20.45
C THR A 111 -6.25 1.06 -20.33
N SER A 112 -7.01 0.12 -19.76
CA SER A 112 -6.60 -1.29 -19.70
C SER A 112 -6.45 -1.94 -21.07
N LYS A 113 -7.11 -1.39 -22.11
CA LYS A 113 -7.09 -1.95 -23.47
C LYS A 113 -6.03 -1.29 -24.35
N SER A 114 -6.01 0.03 -24.38
CA SER A 114 -5.12 0.82 -25.25
C SER A 114 -3.74 1.11 -24.63
N GLY A 115 -3.56 0.81 -23.34
CA GLY A 115 -2.34 1.19 -22.62
C GLY A 115 -2.27 2.69 -22.36
N LEU A 116 -1.06 3.18 -22.07
CA LEU A 116 -0.77 4.59 -21.86
C LEU A 116 -0.46 5.25 -23.20
N GLN A 117 -1.21 6.27 -23.57
CA GLN A 117 -0.89 7.18 -24.67
C GLN A 117 -0.16 8.38 -24.07
N THR A 118 1.07 8.61 -24.52
CA THR A 118 1.95 9.67 -24.00
C THR A 118 2.96 10.08 -25.08
N THR A 119 3.80 11.08 -24.81
CA THR A 119 4.82 11.56 -25.74
C THR A 119 5.97 10.56 -25.93
N PRO A 120 6.71 10.62 -27.06
CA PRO A 120 7.88 9.76 -27.28
C PRO A 120 8.93 9.89 -26.18
N ASP A 121 9.16 11.10 -25.66
CA ASP A 121 10.13 11.37 -24.59
C ASP A 121 9.79 10.58 -23.31
N VAL A 122 8.51 10.56 -22.92
CA VAL A 122 8.04 9.79 -21.74
C VAL A 122 8.21 8.30 -21.99
N TRP A 123 7.92 7.82 -23.19
CA TRP A 123 8.15 6.42 -23.55
C TRP A 123 9.63 6.02 -23.47
N ALA A 124 10.52 6.86 -24.01
CA ALA A 124 11.96 6.65 -23.91
C ALA A 124 12.39 6.55 -22.43
N PHE A 125 11.93 7.49 -21.60
CA PHE A 125 12.19 7.48 -20.16
C PHE A 125 11.72 6.19 -19.46
N LEU A 126 10.48 5.74 -19.71
CA LEU A 126 9.95 4.52 -19.09
C LEU A 126 10.71 3.27 -19.55
N ASN A 127 11.10 3.22 -20.82
CA ASN A 127 11.86 2.11 -21.39
C ASN A 127 13.29 2.06 -20.84
N GLU A 128 13.96 3.21 -20.77
CA GLU A 128 15.34 3.32 -20.26
C GLU A 128 15.42 2.96 -18.77
N THR A 129 14.49 3.48 -17.96
CA THR A 129 14.47 3.22 -16.51
C THR A 129 13.86 1.87 -16.12
N GLY A 130 13.11 1.25 -17.03
CA GLY A 130 12.33 0.04 -16.74
C GLY A 130 11.18 0.26 -15.75
N ILE A 131 10.78 1.52 -15.50
CA ILE A 131 9.67 1.86 -14.63
C ILE A 131 8.35 1.46 -15.31
N GLU A 132 7.53 0.71 -14.59
CA GLU A 132 6.25 0.23 -15.08
C GLU A 132 5.13 1.22 -14.75
N TYR A 133 4.33 1.65 -15.72
CA TYR A 133 3.16 2.50 -15.45
C TYR A 133 1.93 1.70 -15.00
N ASN A 134 1.86 0.42 -15.39
CA ASN A 134 0.71 -0.44 -15.15
C ASN A 134 0.79 -1.16 -13.80
N ASN A 135 0.05 -0.68 -12.81
CA ASN A 135 0.02 -1.26 -11.47
C ASN A 135 -0.61 -2.65 -11.35
N SER A 136 -1.32 -3.14 -12.38
CA SER A 136 -1.79 -4.54 -12.39
C SER A 136 -0.65 -5.55 -12.54
N LYS A 137 0.54 -5.10 -12.96
CA LYS A 137 1.74 -5.93 -12.98
C LYS A 137 2.25 -6.31 -11.58
N ALA A 138 1.77 -5.65 -10.52
CA ALA A 138 2.02 -6.07 -9.15
C ALA A 138 1.00 -7.15 -8.72
N PRO A 139 1.42 -8.41 -8.50
CA PRO A 139 0.53 -9.42 -7.92
C PRO A 139 0.04 -9.01 -6.54
N MET A 140 -1.11 -9.56 -6.14
CA MET A 140 -1.57 -9.44 -4.76
C MET A 140 -0.60 -10.17 -3.84
N LEU A 141 -0.23 -9.49 -2.76
CA LEU A 141 0.68 -10.00 -1.77
C LEU A 141 -0.10 -10.81 -0.72
N ASP A 142 0.26 -12.07 -0.57
CA ASP A 142 -0.23 -12.90 0.53
C ASP A 142 0.45 -12.45 1.83
N LEU A 143 -0.33 -12.10 2.86
CA LEU A 143 0.20 -11.62 4.13
C LEU A 143 0.38 -12.77 5.15
N GLY A 144 0.24 -14.02 4.71
CA GLY A 144 0.35 -15.20 5.56
C GLY A 144 -0.89 -15.42 6.41
N ASN A 145 -0.71 -15.96 7.62
CA ASN A 145 -1.81 -16.39 8.50
C ASN A 145 -2.77 -15.23 8.86
N GLU A 146 -2.24 -14.01 8.98
CA GLU A 146 -3.02 -12.81 9.32
C GLU A 146 -3.69 -12.15 8.10
N HIS A 147 -3.55 -12.71 6.89
CA HIS A 147 -4.02 -12.04 5.66
C HIS A 147 -5.49 -11.64 5.73
N ARG A 148 -6.39 -12.57 6.06
CA ARG A 148 -7.83 -12.28 6.12
C ARG A 148 -8.14 -11.20 7.16
N ARG A 149 -7.58 -11.33 8.37
CA ARG A 149 -7.80 -10.40 9.48
C ARG A 149 -7.31 -8.99 9.15
N ILE A 150 -6.12 -8.86 8.56
CA ILE A 150 -5.56 -7.56 8.17
C ILE A 150 -6.40 -6.91 7.07
N MET A 151 -6.74 -7.67 6.04
CA MET A 151 -7.54 -7.18 4.92
C MET A 151 -8.92 -6.69 5.38
N GLU A 152 -9.55 -7.40 6.31
CA GLU A 152 -10.84 -7.02 6.91
C GLU A 152 -10.71 -5.78 7.79
N ASN A 153 -9.75 -5.77 8.73
CA ASN A 153 -9.54 -4.67 9.68
C ASN A 153 -9.20 -3.35 8.97
N PHE A 154 -8.22 -3.38 8.07
CA PHE A 154 -7.80 -2.17 7.34
C PHE A 154 -8.65 -1.90 6.10
N SER A 155 -9.55 -2.82 5.72
CA SER A 155 -10.34 -2.74 4.48
C SER A 155 -9.45 -2.39 3.28
N CYS A 156 -8.39 -3.18 3.11
CA CYS A 156 -7.30 -2.88 2.20
C CYS A 156 -7.05 -4.02 1.21
N SER A 157 -6.17 -3.75 0.23
CA SER A 157 -5.49 -4.77 -0.55
C SER A 157 -4.03 -4.42 -0.70
N VAL A 158 -3.15 -5.40 -0.57
CA VAL A 158 -1.71 -5.20 -0.72
C VAL A 158 -1.22 -5.88 -1.98
N GLN A 159 -0.39 -5.18 -2.75
CA GLN A 159 0.30 -5.69 -3.92
C GLN A 159 1.79 -5.42 -3.78
N TYR A 160 2.62 -6.29 -4.35
CA TYR A 160 4.06 -6.11 -4.39
C TYR A 160 4.62 -6.53 -5.74
N SER A 161 5.63 -5.80 -6.22
CA SER A 161 6.41 -6.15 -7.39
C SER A 161 7.88 -5.85 -7.13
N PRO A 162 8.83 -6.71 -7.56
CA PRO A 162 10.25 -6.38 -7.54
C PRO A 162 10.61 -5.29 -8.56
N LYS A 163 9.70 -4.96 -9.49
CA LYS A 163 9.85 -3.83 -10.42
C LYS A 163 9.32 -2.54 -9.80
N TYR A 164 9.91 -1.42 -10.21
CA TYR A 164 9.42 -0.09 -9.89
C TYR A 164 8.16 0.23 -10.69
N ILE A 165 7.13 0.71 -10.01
CA ILE A 165 5.84 1.06 -10.62
C ILE A 165 5.53 2.54 -10.36
N LEU A 166 5.04 3.26 -11.36
CA LEU A 166 4.57 4.64 -11.17
C LEU A 166 3.40 4.71 -10.20
N HIS A 167 3.35 5.81 -9.47
CA HIS A 167 2.20 6.12 -8.63
C HIS A 167 0.99 6.41 -9.55
N PRO A 168 -0.17 5.75 -9.38
CA PRO A 168 -1.29 5.86 -10.32
C PRO A 168 -1.77 7.30 -10.55
N TYR A 169 -1.87 8.12 -9.50
CA TYR A 169 -2.24 9.55 -9.62
C TYR A 169 -1.23 10.43 -10.37
N GLN A 170 -0.04 9.94 -10.69
CA GLN A 170 0.93 10.69 -11.49
C GLN A 170 0.76 10.44 -12.99
N LEU A 171 -0.03 9.44 -13.39
CA LEU A 171 -0.36 9.18 -14.79
C LEU A 171 -1.04 10.38 -15.45
N GLN A 172 -1.78 11.18 -14.70
CA GLN A 172 -2.48 12.37 -15.25
C GLN A 172 -1.54 13.42 -15.83
N TYR A 173 -0.25 13.38 -15.48
CA TYR A 173 0.77 14.32 -15.97
C TYR A 173 1.56 13.76 -17.15
N LEU A 174 1.28 12.53 -17.58
CA LEU A 174 1.95 11.87 -18.70
C LEU A 174 1.04 11.87 -19.93
N ASP A 175 0.34 12.98 -20.17
CA ASP A 175 -0.62 13.07 -21.27
C ASP A 175 0.07 13.14 -22.65
N PRO A 176 -0.64 12.85 -23.76
CA PRO A 176 -0.09 12.97 -25.10
C PRO A 176 0.25 14.41 -25.52
N ARG A 177 -0.28 15.43 -24.82
CA ARG A 177 -0.13 16.85 -25.17
C ARG A 177 1.02 17.52 -24.44
N ARG A 178 1.81 16.76 -23.68
CA ARG A 178 2.89 17.21 -22.81
C ARG A 178 2.41 18.18 -21.73
N HIS A 179 1.88 17.63 -20.64
CA HIS A 179 1.55 18.41 -19.44
C HIS A 179 2.73 19.27 -18.98
N PRO A 180 2.53 20.52 -18.51
CA PRO A 180 3.61 21.39 -18.00
C PRO A 180 4.43 20.83 -16.82
N LEU A 181 3.97 19.74 -16.21
CA LEU A 181 4.62 19.09 -15.06
C LEU A 181 5.31 17.78 -15.45
N THR A 182 5.30 17.40 -16.73
CA THR A 182 5.89 16.15 -17.21
C THR A 182 7.36 16.06 -16.81
N ASP A 183 8.14 17.10 -17.09
CA ASP A 183 9.58 17.12 -16.80
C ASP A 183 9.87 17.06 -15.29
N ALA A 184 9.04 17.71 -14.47
CA ALA A 184 9.14 17.63 -13.01
C ALA A 184 8.82 16.22 -12.48
N ILE A 185 7.85 15.52 -13.08
CA ILE A 185 7.53 14.12 -12.73
C ILE A 185 8.64 13.17 -13.15
N ILE A 186 9.21 13.35 -14.34
CA ILE A 186 10.38 12.58 -14.81
C ILE A 186 11.55 12.76 -13.83
N ALA A 187 11.94 14.00 -13.54
CA ALA A 187 13.04 14.31 -12.63
C ALA A 187 12.81 13.73 -11.22
N LYS A 188 11.57 13.80 -10.72
CA LYS A 188 11.18 13.18 -9.44
C LYS A 188 11.42 11.67 -9.45
N TYR A 189 11.05 10.97 -10.52
CA TYR A 189 11.21 9.52 -10.60
C TYR A 189 12.65 9.09 -10.83
N GLN A 190 13.43 9.85 -11.58
CA GLN A 190 14.88 9.65 -11.68
C GLN A 190 15.54 9.72 -10.31
N ARG A 191 15.21 10.75 -9.52
CA ARG A 191 15.69 10.88 -8.14
C ARG A 191 15.25 9.72 -7.25
N LYS A 192 13.95 9.38 -7.27
CA LYS A 192 13.42 8.23 -6.50
C LYS A 192 14.11 6.91 -6.85
N LEU A 193 14.46 6.70 -8.12
CA LEU A 193 15.13 5.49 -8.56
C LEU A 193 16.55 5.37 -7.99
N ALA A 194 17.25 6.51 -7.84
CA ALA A 194 18.58 6.56 -7.26
C ALA A 194 18.58 6.46 -5.73
N GLU A 195 17.59 7.07 -5.07
CA GLU A 195 17.58 7.26 -3.61
C GLU A 195 16.77 6.19 -2.85
N GLU A 196 15.71 5.63 -3.46
CA GLU A 196 14.77 4.75 -2.76
C GLU A 196 14.77 3.35 -3.38
N PRO A 197 15.24 2.29 -2.67
CA PRO A 197 15.22 0.95 -3.22
C PRO A 197 13.79 0.40 -3.30
N LEU A 198 12.91 0.75 -2.37
CA LEU A 198 11.54 0.27 -2.28
C LEU A 198 10.59 1.45 -2.28
N TRP A 199 9.61 1.44 -3.16
CA TRP A 199 8.57 2.47 -3.18
C TRP A 199 7.33 1.94 -2.47
N VAL A 200 6.91 2.60 -1.39
CA VAL A 200 5.70 2.23 -0.66
C VAL A 200 4.62 3.25 -0.95
N TYR A 201 3.54 2.82 -1.60
CA TYR A 201 2.39 3.67 -1.89
C TYR A 201 1.19 3.21 -1.07
N VAL A 202 0.63 4.13 -0.29
CA VAL A 202 -0.66 3.94 0.37
C VAL A 202 -1.69 4.78 -0.40
N ILE A 203 -2.52 4.14 -1.22
CA ILE A 203 -3.51 4.81 -2.07
C ILE A 203 -4.91 4.70 -1.48
N ASN A 204 -5.65 5.80 -1.46
CA ASN A 204 -7.07 5.81 -1.09
C ASN A 204 -7.92 5.57 -2.33
N ARG A 205 -8.71 4.51 -2.36
CA ARG A 205 -9.71 4.30 -3.42
C ARG A 205 -11.12 4.75 -3.02
N GLY A 206 -11.34 5.08 -1.75
CA GLY A 206 -12.60 5.59 -1.22
C GLY A 206 -12.69 7.12 -1.19
N GLY A 207 -13.85 7.63 -0.76
CA GLY A 207 -14.17 9.06 -0.66
C GLY A 207 -13.28 9.88 0.30
N ASN A 208 -13.54 11.19 0.32
CA ASN A 208 -12.65 12.23 0.85
C ASN A 208 -12.34 12.09 2.35
N ALA A 209 -11.05 12.11 2.69
CA ALA A 209 -10.60 12.14 4.08
C ALA A 209 -9.32 12.98 4.16
N GLY A 210 -9.39 14.30 3.98
CA GLY A 210 -8.26 15.22 3.83
C GLY A 210 -7.05 14.94 4.75
N ILE A 211 -7.09 15.43 5.98
CA ILE A 211 -5.96 15.29 6.94
C ILE A 211 -5.77 13.82 7.37
N VAL A 212 -6.87 13.10 7.60
CA VAL A 212 -6.85 11.68 8.02
C VAL A 212 -6.09 10.83 7.01
N LYS A 213 -6.26 11.08 5.70
CA LYS A 213 -5.53 10.41 4.62
C LYS A 213 -4.04 10.62 4.78
N THR A 214 -3.58 11.86 4.87
CA THR A 214 -2.14 12.15 4.98
C THR A 214 -1.53 11.53 6.23
N ILE A 215 -2.20 11.64 7.38
CA ILE A 215 -1.72 11.04 8.64
C ILE A 215 -1.68 9.52 8.53
N THR A 216 -2.74 8.89 8.04
CA THR A 216 -2.85 7.42 7.94
C THR A 216 -1.86 6.86 6.93
N GLN A 217 -1.71 7.50 5.77
CA GLN A 217 -0.71 7.14 4.77
C GLN A 217 0.71 7.21 5.35
N ARG A 218 1.04 8.28 6.07
CA ARG A 218 2.35 8.44 6.71
C ARG A 218 2.59 7.37 7.77
N ARG A 219 1.61 7.12 8.66
CA ARG A 219 1.70 6.11 9.72
C ARG A 219 1.92 4.71 9.16
N ILE A 220 1.15 4.30 8.15
CA ILE A 220 1.29 2.98 7.51
C ILE A 220 2.61 2.87 6.75
N THR A 221 3.00 3.92 6.01
CA THR A 221 4.27 3.90 5.27
C THR A 221 5.45 3.77 6.24
N GLN A 222 5.44 4.54 7.33
CA GLN A 222 6.48 4.48 8.34
C GLN A 222 6.51 3.12 9.04
N SER A 223 5.36 2.52 9.36
CA SER A 223 5.35 1.21 10.02
C SER A 223 5.89 0.09 9.13
N VAL A 224 5.65 0.13 7.82
CA VAL A 224 6.26 -0.81 6.86
C VAL A 224 7.78 -0.66 6.86
N TRP A 225 8.29 0.57 6.81
CA TRP A 225 9.73 0.83 6.83
C TRP A 225 10.39 0.43 8.14
N SER A 226 9.80 0.76 9.29
CA SER A 226 10.31 0.36 10.60
C SER A 226 10.37 -1.16 10.73
N ALA A 227 9.33 -1.88 10.29
CA ALA A 227 9.33 -3.34 10.33
C ALA A 227 10.36 -3.98 9.37
N LEU A 228 10.65 -3.34 8.23
CA LEU A 228 11.74 -3.78 7.32
C LEU A 228 13.12 -3.53 7.94
N GLU A 229 13.31 -2.39 8.59
CA GLU A 229 14.55 -2.05 9.30
C GLU A 229 14.83 -3.04 10.44
N GLU A 230 13.81 -3.38 11.25
CA GLU A 230 13.89 -4.39 12.32
C GLU A 230 14.25 -5.78 11.80
N ARG A 231 13.89 -6.10 10.54
CA ARG A 231 14.23 -7.36 9.86
C ARG A 231 15.62 -7.36 9.23
N GLY A 232 16.41 -6.30 9.41
CA GLY A 232 17.76 -6.21 8.86
C GLY A 232 17.79 -5.81 7.38
N TYR A 233 16.69 -5.29 6.82
CA TYR A 233 16.68 -4.63 5.52
C TYR A 233 16.74 -3.11 5.76
N PRO A 234 17.94 -2.52 5.88
CA PRO A 234 18.05 -1.07 5.80
C PRO A 234 17.53 -0.61 4.44
N ARG A 235 17.40 0.71 4.25
CA ARG A 235 16.94 1.38 3.02
C ARG A 235 17.78 1.09 1.75
N SER A 236 18.43 -0.06 1.62
CA SER A 236 19.07 -0.59 0.41
C SER A 236 18.72 -2.04 0.09
N GLY A 237 18.05 -2.79 1.00
CA GLY A 237 17.92 -4.24 0.90
C GLY A 237 16.86 -4.75 -0.08
N VAL A 238 15.59 -4.47 0.21
CA VAL A 238 14.47 -4.88 -0.65
C VAL A 238 14.26 -3.86 -1.76
N ARG A 239 14.03 -4.33 -2.99
CA ARG A 239 13.68 -3.44 -4.11
C ARG A 239 12.27 -3.59 -4.64
N GLY A 240 11.79 -2.54 -5.32
CA GLY A 240 10.59 -2.56 -6.14
C GLY A 240 9.49 -1.65 -5.63
N THR A 241 8.23 -2.09 -5.68
CA THR A 241 7.08 -1.27 -5.27
C THR A 241 6.03 -2.07 -4.51
N VAL A 242 5.63 -1.55 -3.35
CA VAL A 242 4.49 -1.99 -2.54
C VAL A 242 3.34 -1.03 -2.76
N ILE A 243 2.14 -1.56 -3.07
CA ILE A 243 0.93 -0.78 -3.26
C ILE A 243 -0.14 -1.26 -2.27
N ILE A 244 -0.45 -0.42 -1.29
CA ILE A 244 -1.49 -0.63 -0.29
C ILE A 244 -2.70 0.21 -0.72
N SER A 245 -3.74 -0.44 -1.24
CA SER A 245 -4.99 0.24 -1.58
C SER A 245 -5.98 0.16 -0.43
N LEU A 246 -6.32 1.30 0.18
CA LEU A 246 -7.34 1.41 1.23
C LEU A 246 -8.70 1.73 0.60
N VAL A 247 -9.73 0.97 0.98
CA VAL A 247 -11.13 1.26 0.60
C VAL A 247 -11.76 2.22 1.60
N ASN A 248 -11.49 2.03 2.90
CA ASN A 248 -11.99 2.88 3.97
C ASN A 248 -10.82 3.43 4.81
N MET A 249 -10.48 4.70 4.59
CA MET A 249 -9.38 5.38 5.28
C MET A 249 -9.64 5.55 6.78
N GLN A 250 -10.87 5.88 7.18
CA GLN A 250 -11.22 6.08 8.59
C GLN A 250 -11.09 4.77 9.37
N LYS A 251 -11.57 3.67 8.78
CA LYS A 251 -11.41 2.34 9.38
C LYS A 251 -9.93 2.01 9.57
N ALA A 252 -9.11 2.18 8.52
CA ALA A 252 -7.66 1.95 8.60
C ALA A 252 -6.97 2.81 9.66
N ALA A 253 -7.41 4.06 9.87
CA ALA A 253 -6.84 4.97 10.86
C ALA A 253 -7.04 4.50 12.31
N ASN A 254 -8.12 3.75 12.58
CA ASN A 254 -8.48 3.25 13.90
C ASN A 254 -7.70 2.00 14.32
N PHE A 255 -6.99 1.34 13.40
CA PHE A 255 -6.19 0.16 13.72
C PHE A 255 -4.70 0.51 13.91
N PRO A 256 -3.97 -0.23 14.75
CA PRO A 256 -2.53 0.01 14.95
C PRO A 256 -1.74 -0.27 13.67
N ALA A 257 -1.05 0.75 13.14
CA ALA A 257 -0.35 0.65 11.86
C ALA A 257 0.80 -0.39 11.85
N HIS A 258 1.38 -0.73 13.01
CA HIS A 258 2.44 -1.74 13.11
C HIS A 258 1.95 -3.13 12.68
N MET A 259 0.69 -3.49 12.98
CA MET A 259 0.10 -4.78 12.59
C MET A 259 0.14 -4.99 11.07
N LEU A 260 -0.24 -3.95 10.31
CA LEU A 260 -0.16 -3.98 8.85
C LEU A 260 1.30 -3.89 8.37
N GLY A 261 2.09 -3.01 8.99
CA GLY A 261 3.49 -2.80 8.63
C GLY A 261 4.33 -4.07 8.70
N GLU A 262 4.21 -4.81 9.81
CA GLU A 262 4.93 -6.05 10.07
C GLU A 262 4.55 -7.16 9.08
N ALA A 263 3.25 -7.36 8.87
CA ALA A 263 2.77 -8.39 7.94
C ALA A 263 3.17 -8.09 6.49
N VAL A 264 3.15 -6.82 6.10
CA VAL A 264 3.64 -6.39 4.77
C VAL A 264 5.14 -6.61 4.66
N ALA A 265 5.94 -6.20 5.65
CA ALA A 265 7.38 -6.38 5.65
C ALA A 265 7.78 -7.86 5.54
N GLN A 266 7.15 -8.73 6.33
CA GLN A 266 7.37 -10.18 6.28
C GLN A 266 7.04 -10.78 4.91
N ALA A 267 5.90 -10.38 4.34
CA ALA A 267 5.47 -10.89 3.06
C ALA A 267 6.36 -10.39 1.91
N VAL A 268 6.77 -9.13 1.96
CA VAL A 268 7.69 -8.52 0.99
C VAL A 268 9.05 -9.20 1.03
N GLU A 269 9.61 -9.43 2.22
CA GLU A 269 10.86 -10.18 2.42
C GLU A 269 10.79 -11.56 1.75
N ARG A 270 9.71 -12.31 2.02
CA ARG A 270 9.51 -13.65 1.47
C ARG A 270 9.46 -13.64 -0.06
N GLU A 271 8.71 -12.71 -0.66
CA GLU A 271 8.62 -12.59 -2.11
C GLU A 271 9.93 -12.09 -2.75
N TRP A 272 10.64 -11.19 -2.07
CA TRP A 272 11.95 -10.70 -2.53
C TRP A 272 13.00 -11.82 -2.55
N ASN A 273 13.07 -12.62 -1.50
CA ASN A 273 13.99 -13.75 -1.42
C ASN A 273 13.65 -14.82 -2.48
N ALA A 274 12.36 -15.09 -2.71
CA ALA A 274 11.93 -15.95 -3.81
C ALA A 274 12.37 -15.40 -5.18
N HIS A 275 12.21 -14.10 -5.41
CA HIS A 275 12.65 -13.44 -6.64
C HIS A 275 14.16 -13.54 -6.87
N LEU A 276 14.98 -13.37 -5.82
CA LEU A 276 16.43 -13.55 -5.90
C LEU A 276 16.81 -14.98 -6.27
N GLY A 277 16.14 -15.98 -5.68
CA GLY A 277 16.33 -17.39 -6.02
C GLY A 277 16.03 -17.70 -7.49
N GLU A 278 14.92 -17.18 -8.02
CA GLU A 278 14.55 -17.32 -9.43
C GLU A 278 15.55 -16.65 -10.39
N ARG A 279 16.13 -15.51 -10.00
CA ARG A 279 17.17 -14.85 -10.81
C ARG A 279 18.48 -15.65 -10.82
N ALA A 280 18.85 -16.24 -9.69
CA ALA A 280 20.04 -17.07 -9.58
C ALA A 280 19.91 -18.35 -10.43
N SER A 281 18.75 -19.00 -10.43
CA SER A 281 18.51 -20.22 -11.23
C SER A 281 18.56 -19.94 -12.74
N ARG A 282 17.92 -18.86 -13.21
CA ARG A 282 17.94 -18.46 -14.64
C ARG A 282 19.34 -18.15 -15.17
N ARG A 283 20.25 -17.68 -14.31
CA ARG A 283 21.65 -17.43 -14.69
C ARG A 283 22.43 -18.73 -14.89
N LYS A 284 22.13 -19.77 -14.12
CA LYS A 284 22.81 -21.08 -14.22
C LYS A 284 22.43 -21.84 -15.50
N THR A 285 21.20 -21.71 -15.98
CA THR A 285 20.70 -22.44 -17.18
C THR A 285 21.14 -21.82 -18.52
N ARG A 286 21.84 -20.69 -18.51
CA ARG A 286 22.28 -19.98 -19.74
C ARG A 286 23.73 -20.26 -20.14
N TRP A 287 24.42 -21.12 -19.41
CA TRP A 287 25.77 -21.59 -19.68
C TRP A 287 25.73 -23.10 -19.92
#